data_AF-A0AAV5GIG4-F1
#
_entry.id   AF-A0AAV5GIG4-F1
#
_cell.length_a   1.000
_cell.length_b   1.000
_cell.length_c   1.000
_cell.angle_alpha   90.00
_cell.angle_beta   90.00
_cell.angle_gamma   90.00
#
_symmetry.space_group_name_H-M   'P 1'
#
loop_
_entity.id
_entity.type
_entity.pdbx_description
1 polymer ?
#
loop_
_entity_poly.entity_id
_entity_poly.type
_entity_poly.pdbx_seq_one_letter_code
_entity_poly.pdbx_strand_id
1 'polypeptide(L)'
;MAADSAGAPVHLAVTHGGRTVDLALSPTSPLADLASTLADSFDLSPDSLKLLVKGKKLPLDPPALATADRNLRQALEGLVGEGPVVAASSTTPKPIKALVVGTKRSAYDSLQAAERLRERKHAAFVHHQAHAAHARPSSSARAGVHSFATLAGGEDDPERYRFYELEPFPQSVPQFERRKAMLQRLAQDPAVRDVMRRHKFAVGVLTELHPILQPTLLGLNTNAGEKVSLRLLTNALDGVRSYADVRRVLLHELAHNRFGPHDDSFKELNSQLNKEVAAFEQRDDFEPWDPVAAAKGGDANREEAHSLNEVEAERVWDQLKFGLEDYVDERRERAGRAAEERARREKEQAGR
;
A
#
# COMPACT_ATOMS: atom_id res chain seq x y z
N MET A 1 -40.77 8.83 46.65
CA MET A 1 -41.04 8.71 45.20
C MET A 1 -41.03 10.11 44.62
N ALA A 2 -39.87 10.58 44.15
CA ALA A 2 -39.72 11.90 43.56
C ALA A 2 -40.19 11.83 42.10
N ALA A 3 -41.29 12.50 41.78
CA ALA A 3 -41.75 12.70 40.41
C ALA A 3 -40.78 13.69 39.76
N ASP A 4 -39.86 13.19 38.94
CA ASP A 4 -38.92 14.02 38.21
C ASP A 4 -39.63 14.71 37.03
N SER A 5 -39.29 15.98 36.87
CA SER A 5 -39.88 17.00 36.01
C SER A 5 -39.59 16.78 34.51
N ALA A 6 -39.97 15.63 33.96
CA ALA A 6 -39.86 15.36 32.52
C ALA A 6 -40.80 16.30 31.74
N GLY A 7 -40.27 17.40 31.22
CA GLY A 7 -40.98 18.29 30.30
C GLY A 7 -41.49 17.55 29.05
N ALA A 8 -42.41 18.18 28.31
CA ALA A 8 -43.00 17.57 27.11
C ALA A 8 -41.93 17.06 26.11
N PRO A 9 -42.17 15.91 25.45
CA PRO A 9 -41.20 15.31 24.53
C PRO A 9 -40.91 16.25 23.35
N VAL A 10 -39.65 16.30 22.92
CA VAL A 10 -39.22 17.07 21.76
C VAL A 10 -39.40 16.21 20.52
N HIS A 11 -40.21 16.70 19.58
CA HIS A 11 -40.43 16.04 18.29
C HIS A 11 -39.49 16.61 17.22
N LEU A 12 -38.65 15.76 16.64
CA LEU A 12 -37.69 16.08 15.59
C LEU A 12 -38.01 15.28 14.34
N ALA A 13 -38.24 15.96 13.22
CA ALA A 13 -38.33 15.34 11.90
C ALA A 13 -36.95 15.44 11.23
N VAL A 14 -36.15 14.38 11.33
CA VAL A 14 -34.77 14.37 10.87
C VAL A 14 -34.67 13.74 9.48
N THR A 15 -34.08 14.45 8.54
CA THR A 15 -33.92 13.98 7.15
C THR A 15 -32.46 13.73 6.83
N HIS A 16 -32.16 12.67 6.07
CA HIS A 16 -30.86 12.42 5.47
C HIS A 16 -31.04 11.64 4.16
N GLY A 17 -30.42 12.12 3.07
CA GLY A 17 -30.47 11.43 1.78
C GLY A 17 -31.87 11.16 1.22
N GLY A 18 -32.85 12.01 1.52
CA GLY A 18 -34.25 11.85 1.08
C GLY A 18 -35.11 10.94 1.97
N ARG A 19 -34.54 10.31 3.01
CA ARG A 19 -35.28 9.57 4.04
C ARG A 19 -35.50 10.46 5.26
N THR A 20 -36.72 10.48 5.78
CA THR A 20 -37.07 11.21 7.01
C THR A 20 -37.45 10.22 8.11
N VAL A 21 -36.95 10.46 9.32
CA VAL A 21 -37.27 9.72 10.54
C VAL A 21 -37.77 10.72 11.58
N ASP A 22 -38.94 10.45 12.12
CA ASP A 22 -39.53 11.24 13.20
C ASP A 22 -39.10 10.64 14.54
N LEU A 23 -38.45 11.46 15.37
CA LEU A 23 -37.94 11.08 16.69
C LEU A 23 -38.71 11.85 17.75
N ALA A 24 -39.13 11.16 18.81
CA ALA A 24 -39.68 11.74 20.03
C ALA A 24 -38.70 11.44 21.17
N LEU A 25 -38.01 12.47 21.66
CA LEU A 25 -36.95 12.32 22.66
C LEU A 25 -37.26 13.15 23.91
N SER A 26 -36.77 12.68 25.06
CA SER A 26 -36.88 13.46 26.29
C SER A 26 -36.01 14.72 26.20
N PRO A 27 -36.48 15.89 26.66
CA PRO A 27 -35.68 17.12 26.68
C PRO A 27 -34.41 17.02 27.55
N THR A 28 -34.39 16.08 28.51
CA THR A 28 -33.25 15.80 29.39
C THR A 28 -32.30 14.73 28.83
N SER A 29 -32.61 14.10 27.70
CA SER A 29 -31.73 13.10 27.09
C SER A 29 -30.38 13.73 26.71
N PRO A 30 -29.26 13.02 26.96
CA PRO A 30 -27.94 13.47 26.54
C PRO A 30 -27.84 13.50 25.01
N LEU A 31 -27.03 14.40 24.47
CA LEU A 31 -26.82 14.49 23.02
C LEU A 31 -26.18 13.22 22.44
N ALA A 32 -25.45 12.44 23.25
CA ALA A 32 -24.87 11.18 22.85
C ALA A 32 -25.94 10.14 22.42
N ASP A 33 -27.09 10.12 23.10
CA ASP A 33 -28.20 9.22 22.76
C ASP A 33 -28.87 9.62 21.44
N LEU A 34 -28.96 10.93 21.18
CA LEU A 34 -29.42 11.43 19.89
C LEU A 34 -28.42 11.05 18.78
N ALA A 35 -27.13 11.20 19.02
CA ALA A 35 -26.08 10.86 18.06
C ALA A 35 -26.09 9.36 17.72
N SER A 36 -26.17 8.47 18.73
CA SER A 36 -26.25 7.02 18.51
C SER A 36 -27.51 6.62 17.74
N THR A 37 -28.66 7.15 18.14
CA THR A 37 -29.94 6.89 17.46
C THR A 37 -29.89 7.30 15.98
N LEU A 38 -29.29 8.46 15.68
CA LEU A 38 -29.13 8.95 14.31
C LEU A 38 -28.09 8.15 13.51
N ALA A 39 -26.99 7.74 14.16
CA ALA A 39 -25.97 6.89 13.55
C ALA A 39 -26.58 5.57 13.07
N ASP A 40 -27.38 4.93 13.91
CA ASP A 40 -27.94 3.61 13.63
C ASP A 40 -29.14 3.70 12.67
N SER A 41 -29.97 4.73 12.79
CA SER A 41 -31.15 4.92 11.92
C SER A 41 -30.76 5.17 10.45
N PHE A 42 -29.66 5.88 10.22
CA PHE A 42 -29.20 6.28 8.89
C PHE A 42 -27.93 5.56 8.41
N ASP A 43 -27.42 4.60 9.17
CA ASP A 43 -26.17 3.86 8.90
C ASP A 43 -24.96 4.79 8.67
N LEU A 44 -24.79 5.74 9.59
CA LEU A 44 -23.75 6.77 9.53
C LEU A 44 -22.63 6.49 10.55
N SER A 45 -21.43 6.97 10.23
CA SER A 45 -20.31 6.95 11.15
C SER A 45 -20.49 8.01 12.23
N PRO A 46 -20.40 7.65 13.53
CA PRO A 46 -20.55 8.60 14.63
C PRO A 46 -19.52 9.73 14.58
N ASP A 47 -18.34 9.46 14.04
CA ASP A 47 -17.22 10.43 13.96
C ASP A 47 -17.46 11.57 12.96
N SER A 48 -18.50 11.46 12.13
CA SER A 48 -18.79 12.41 11.05
C SER A 48 -20.13 13.15 11.23
N LEU A 49 -20.87 12.85 12.30
CA LEU A 49 -22.25 13.28 12.47
C LEU A 49 -22.38 14.76 12.79
N LYS A 50 -23.23 15.43 12.02
CA LYS A 50 -23.62 16.82 12.22
C LYS A 50 -25.12 16.96 12.04
N LEU A 51 -25.79 17.61 12.98
CA LEU A 51 -27.20 17.95 12.87
C LEU A 51 -27.36 19.42 12.47
N LEU A 52 -28.16 19.68 11.45
CA LEU A 52 -28.50 21.01 10.98
C LEU A 52 -29.94 21.32 11.35
N VAL A 53 -30.14 22.36 12.16
CA VAL A 53 -31.48 22.86 12.53
C VAL A 53 -31.59 24.31 12.10
N LYS A 54 -32.55 24.62 11.23
CA LYS A 54 -32.75 25.97 10.65
C LYS A 54 -31.45 26.60 10.10
N GLY A 55 -30.60 25.78 9.46
CA GLY A 55 -29.33 26.21 8.86
C GLY A 55 -28.16 26.35 9.84
N LYS A 56 -28.36 26.17 11.16
CA LYS A 56 -27.28 26.18 12.14
C LYS A 56 -26.80 24.76 12.44
N LYS A 57 -25.49 24.61 12.58
CA LYS A 57 -24.79 23.32 12.75
C LYS A 57 -24.62 22.99 14.23
N LEU A 58 -25.01 21.78 14.59
CA LEU A 58 -24.72 21.13 15.86
C LEU A 58 -23.78 19.96 15.58
N PRO A 59 -22.48 20.07 15.93
CA PRO A 59 -21.57 18.94 15.85
C PRO A 59 -22.00 17.85 16.85
N LEU A 60 -22.11 16.61 16.38
CA LEU A 60 -22.48 15.43 17.17
C LEU A 60 -21.37 14.36 17.14
N ASP A 61 -20.18 14.73 16.68
CA ASP A 61 -19.00 13.89 16.68
C ASP A 61 -18.44 13.70 18.12
N PRO A 62 -17.78 12.57 18.42
CA PRO A 62 -17.28 12.26 19.76
C PRO A 62 -16.51 13.40 20.46
N PRO A 63 -15.60 14.16 19.82
CA PRO A 63 -14.89 15.24 20.51
C PRO A 63 -15.82 16.42 20.87
N ALA A 64 -16.86 16.68 20.07
CA ALA A 64 -17.85 17.70 20.41
C ALA A 64 -18.78 17.26 21.54
N LEU A 65 -19.14 15.97 21.59
CA LEU A 65 -19.94 15.40 22.68
C LEU A 65 -19.15 15.30 24.00
N ALA A 66 -17.85 15.02 23.94
CA ALA A 66 -16.99 14.91 25.13
C ALA A 66 -16.73 16.25 25.84
N THR A 67 -16.86 17.37 25.12
CA THR A 67 -16.63 18.72 25.66
C THR A 67 -17.91 19.42 26.13
N ALA A 68 -19.07 18.82 25.87
CA ALA A 68 -20.36 19.44 26.09
C ALA A 68 -21.27 18.54 26.96
N ASP A 69 -21.30 18.80 28.27
CA ASP A 69 -22.38 18.36 29.17
C ASP A 69 -23.67 19.16 28.85
N ARG A 70 -24.21 18.96 27.66
CA ARG A 70 -25.44 19.60 27.20
C ARG A 70 -26.51 18.54 27.04
N ASN A 71 -27.70 18.86 27.53
CA ASN A 71 -28.90 18.09 27.26
C ASN A 71 -29.55 18.59 25.95
N LEU A 72 -30.36 17.74 25.32
CA LEU A 72 -31.01 18.03 24.03
C LEU A 72 -31.72 19.40 24.01
N ARG A 73 -32.39 19.75 25.10
CA ARG A 73 -33.02 21.06 25.29
C ARG A 73 -32.03 22.23 25.21
N GLN A 74 -30.95 22.21 25.99
CA GLN A 74 -29.96 23.30 26.04
C GLN A 74 -29.25 23.48 24.70
N ALA A 75 -28.97 22.38 23.98
CA ALA A 75 -28.37 22.45 22.66
C ALA A 75 -29.33 23.10 21.65
N LEU A 76 -30.60 22.71 21.63
CA LEU A 76 -31.59 23.28 20.71
C LEU A 76 -31.94 24.74 21.04
N GLU A 77 -32.02 25.11 22.32
CA GLU A 77 -32.23 26.49 22.78
C GLU A 77 -31.07 27.40 22.34
N GLY A 78 -29.82 26.94 22.49
CA GLY A 78 -28.64 27.68 22.00
C GLY A 78 -28.57 27.84 20.48
N LEU A 79 -29.25 26.98 19.72
CA LEU A 79 -29.33 27.04 18.26
C LEU A 79 -30.49 27.90 17.78
N VAL A 80 -31.69 27.72 18.31
CA VAL A 80 -32.91 28.34 17.77
C VAL A 80 -33.23 29.69 18.42
N GLY A 81 -32.55 30.04 19.52
CA GLY A 81 -32.80 31.25 20.32
C GLY A 81 -33.91 31.04 21.34
N GLU A 82 -33.92 31.84 22.41
CA GLU A 82 -34.94 31.81 23.46
C GLU A 82 -36.32 32.17 22.87
N GLY A 83 -37.11 31.14 22.55
CA GLY A 83 -38.45 31.24 22.00
C GLY A 83 -39.15 29.88 22.15
N PRO A 84 -40.48 29.80 21.94
CA PRO A 84 -41.35 28.71 22.45
C PRO A 84 -41.21 27.38 21.69
N VAL A 85 -39.99 26.99 21.32
CA VAL A 85 -39.64 25.74 20.65
C VAL A 85 -39.62 24.58 21.67
N VAL A 86 -39.54 24.90 22.97
CA VAL A 86 -39.67 23.95 24.09
C VAL A 86 -40.85 24.30 25.02
N ALA A 87 -41.55 25.41 24.77
CA ALA A 87 -42.73 25.78 25.54
C ALA A 87 -43.94 25.01 24.98
N ALA A 88 -44.38 24.02 25.74
CA ALA A 88 -45.62 23.30 25.54
C ALA A 88 -46.81 24.27 25.54
N SER A 89 -47.17 24.82 24.37
CA SER A 89 -48.43 25.51 24.16
C SER A 89 -48.80 25.57 22.68
N SER A 90 -49.09 24.41 22.09
CA SER A 90 -50.14 24.30 21.07
C SER A 90 -50.55 22.84 20.95
N THR A 91 -51.85 22.62 20.77
CA THR A 91 -52.58 21.34 20.83
C THR A 91 -52.20 20.31 19.77
N THR A 92 -51.16 20.56 18.97
CA THR A 92 -50.45 19.57 18.12
C THR A 92 -49.00 20.03 17.94
N PRO A 93 -47.98 19.36 18.51
CA PRO A 93 -46.59 19.79 18.35
C PRO A 93 -46.14 19.54 16.92
N LYS A 94 -45.90 20.61 16.15
CA LYS A 94 -45.26 20.49 14.83
C LYS A 94 -43.81 20.05 15.03
N PRO A 95 -43.34 18.97 14.38
CA PRO A 95 -41.98 18.49 14.56
C PRO A 95 -40.96 19.51 14.04
N ILE A 96 -39.87 19.67 14.78
CA ILE A 96 -38.74 20.52 14.38
C ILE A 96 -38.03 19.82 13.22
N LYS A 97 -38.00 20.47 12.05
CA LYS A 97 -37.30 19.95 10.88
C LYS A 97 -35.78 20.07 11.07
N ALA A 98 -35.08 18.96 10.92
CA ALA A 98 -33.63 18.89 10.98
C ALA A 98 -33.06 18.07 9.82
N LEU A 99 -31.82 18.38 9.42
CA LEU A 99 -31.07 17.63 8.42
C LEU A 99 -29.85 17.02 9.12
N VAL A 100 -29.69 15.70 9.05
CA VAL A 100 -28.45 15.05 9.45
C VAL A 100 -27.49 15.05 8.26
N VAL A 101 -26.21 15.27 8.53
CA VAL A 101 -25.12 15.10 7.58
C VAL A 101 -24.09 14.19 8.24
N GLY A 102 -23.71 13.12 7.55
CA GLY A 102 -22.67 12.20 7.98
C GLY A 102 -22.22 11.35 6.81
N THR A 103 -21.08 10.70 6.97
CA THR A 103 -20.60 9.69 6.02
C THR A 103 -21.19 8.33 6.42
N LYS A 104 -21.48 7.48 5.44
CA LYS A 104 -21.89 6.10 5.71
C LYS A 104 -20.79 5.36 6.45
N ARG A 105 -21.15 4.44 7.35
CA ARG A 105 -20.18 3.71 8.18
C ARG A 105 -19.17 2.93 7.33
N SER A 106 -19.63 2.18 6.33
CA SER A 106 -18.76 1.43 5.41
C SER A 106 -17.80 2.30 4.59
N ALA A 107 -18.26 3.48 4.15
CA ALA A 107 -17.44 4.43 3.42
C ALA A 107 -16.37 5.06 4.32
N TYR A 108 -16.73 5.37 5.57
CA TYR A 108 -15.81 5.89 6.57
C TYR A 108 -14.74 4.87 6.97
N ASP A 109 -15.10 3.61 7.18
CA ASP A 109 -14.16 2.53 7.49
C ASP A 109 -13.18 2.29 6.35
N SER A 110 -13.67 2.33 5.10
CA SER A 110 -12.84 2.22 3.91
C SER A 110 -11.84 3.39 3.79
N LEU A 111 -12.28 4.61 4.10
CA LEU A 111 -11.41 5.79 4.14
C LEU A 111 -10.36 5.69 5.24
N GLN A 112 -10.73 5.28 6.46
CA GLN A 112 -9.76 5.05 7.53
C GLN A 112 -8.75 3.95 7.19
N ALA A 113 -9.20 2.86 6.57
CA ALA A 113 -8.30 1.78 6.15
C ALA A 113 -7.29 2.28 5.10
N ALA A 114 -7.75 3.08 4.12
CA ALA A 114 -6.89 3.71 3.14
C ALA A 114 -5.91 4.72 3.77
N GLU A 115 -6.34 5.48 4.76
CA GLU A 115 -5.51 6.45 5.49
C GLU A 115 -4.44 5.75 6.34
N ARG A 116 -4.81 4.72 7.12
CA ARG A 116 -3.84 3.89 7.87
C ARG A 116 -2.83 3.23 6.93
N LEU A 117 -3.28 2.75 5.77
CA LEU A 117 -2.37 2.22 4.76
C LEU A 117 -1.44 3.33 4.23
N ARG A 118 -1.95 4.54 3.97
CA ARG A 118 -1.14 5.69 3.56
C ARG A 118 -0.13 6.10 4.61
N GLU A 119 -0.48 6.10 5.89
CA GLU A 119 0.42 6.39 7.00
C GLU A 119 1.51 5.33 7.15
N ARG A 120 1.14 4.05 7.15
CA ARG A 120 2.11 2.93 7.10
C ARG A 120 3.05 3.09 5.91
N LYS A 121 2.50 3.50 4.76
CA LYS A 121 3.29 3.76 3.56
C LYS A 121 4.24 4.95 3.74
N HIS A 122 3.76 6.05 4.30
CA HIS A 122 4.57 7.24 4.54
C HIS A 122 5.70 6.99 5.54
N ALA A 123 5.41 6.28 6.64
CA ALA A 123 6.42 5.91 7.64
C ALA A 123 7.54 5.05 7.03
N ALA A 124 7.18 4.06 6.22
CA ALA A 124 8.16 3.23 5.50
C ALA A 124 8.97 4.04 4.47
N PHE A 125 8.34 4.99 3.77
CA PHE A 125 9.02 5.91 2.84
C PHE A 125 10.04 6.79 3.56
N VAL A 126 9.64 7.46 4.64
CA VAL A 126 10.50 8.38 5.42
C VAL A 126 11.69 7.62 5.99
N HIS A 127 11.44 6.43 6.55
CA HIS A 127 12.50 5.54 7.01
C HIS A 127 13.48 5.20 5.87
N HIS A 128 12.97 4.78 4.71
CA HIS A 128 13.85 4.43 3.59
C HIS A 128 14.62 5.63 3.04
N GLN A 129 14.01 6.81 2.93
CA GLN A 129 14.70 8.01 2.46
C GLN A 129 15.87 8.40 3.36
N ALA A 130 15.71 8.25 4.68
CA ALA A 130 16.78 8.48 5.65
C ALA A 130 17.94 7.47 5.50
N HIS A 131 17.66 6.25 5.06
CA HIS A 131 18.64 5.16 4.98
C HIS A 131 19.18 4.87 3.57
N ALA A 132 18.56 5.38 2.51
CA ALA A 132 19.01 5.22 1.12
C ALA A 132 20.40 5.85 0.84
N ALA A 133 20.83 6.80 1.66
CA ALA A 133 22.19 7.34 1.62
C ALA A 133 23.27 6.32 2.03
N HIS A 134 22.90 5.30 2.82
CA HIS A 134 23.78 4.24 3.30
C HIS A 134 23.80 3.02 2.37
N ALA A 135 22.80 2.87 1.49
CA ALA A 135 22.72 1.81 0.46
C ALA A 135 23.39 2.24 -0.87
N ARG A 136 24.31 3.20 -0.83
CA ARG A 136 25.21 3.44 -1.96
C ARG A 136 26.19 2.27 -1.99
N PRO A 137 26.27 1.47 -3.07
CA PRO A 137 27.27 0.42 -3.14
C PRO A 137 28.63 1.06 -2.91
N SER A 138 29.38 0.52 -1.95
CA SER A 138 30.73 0.97 -1.71
C SER A 138 31.53 0.77 -3.00
N SER A 139 32.54 1.59 -3.23
CA SER A 139 33.43 1.46 -4.39
C SER A 139 34.08 0.06 -4.50
N SER A 140 34.08 -0.75 -3.42
CA SER A 140 34.58 -2.13 -3.45
C SER A 140 33.64 -3.11 -4.17
N ALA A 141 32.32 -2.92 -4.12
CA ALA A 141 31.36 -3.76 -4.85
C ALA A 141 31.51 -3.58 -6.38
N ARG A 142 31.78 -2.35 -6.84
CA ARG A 142 32.06 -2.03 -8.25
C ARG A 142 33.36 -2.65 -8.77
N ALA A 143 34.38 -2.73 -7.91
CA ALA A 143 35.65 -3.37 -8.27
C ALA A 143 35.54 -4.91 -8.28
N GLY A 144 34.70 -5.48 -7.40
CA GLY A 144 34.51 -6.92 -7.28
C GLY A 144 33.96 -7.57 -8.54
N VAL A 145 32.88 -7.06 -9.14
CA VAL A 145 32.17 -7.75 -10.24
C VAL A 145 33.04 -7.90 -11.51
N HIS A 146 33.79 -6.85 -11.89
CA HIS A 146 34.69 -6.91 -13.06
C HIS A 146 36.01 -7.65 -12.77
N SER A 147 36.49 -7.67 -11.53
CA SER A 147 37.74 -8.34 -11.17
C SER A 147 37.55 -9.84 -10.91
N PHE A 148 36.43 -10.25 -10.31
CA PHE A 148 36.15 -11.65 -9.97
C PHE A 148 35.80 -12.49 -11.20
N ALA A 149 35.15 -11.88 -12.20
CA ALA A 149 34.92 -12.52 -13.49
C ALA A 149 36.21 -12.74 -14.28
N THR A 150 37.34 -12.12 -13.92
CA THR A 150 38.58 -12.15 -14.71
C THR A 150 39.71 -12.94 -14.04
N LEU A 151 39.65 -13.22 -12.72
CA LEU A 151 40.81 -13.73 -11.95
C LEU A 151 40.62 -15.08 -11.22
N ALA A 152 39.46 -15.72 -11.26
CA ALA A 152 39.26 -17.06 -10.67
C ALA A 152 39.23 -18.15 -11.75
N GLY A 153 40.02 -19.20 -11.54
CA GLY A 153 40.41 -20.21 -12.53
C GLY A 153 39.30 -21.15 -13.01
N GLY A 154 39.63 -21.92 -14.05
CA GLY A 154 38.80 -22.99 -14.65
C GLY A 154 37.51 -22.49 -15.31
N GLU A 155 37.19 -22.98 -16.51
CA GLU A 155 35.92 -22.67 -17.18
C GLU A 155 34.69 -23.23 -16.44
N ASP A 156 34.90 -24.11 -15.45
CA ASP A 156 33.89 -24.95 -14.78
C ASP A 156 33.82 -24.76 -13.24
N ASP A 157 34.26 -23.63 -12.68
CA ASP A 157 34.10 -23.39 -11.24
C ASP A 157 32.61 -23.15 -10.88
N PRO A 158 31.94 -24.05 -10.12
CA PRO A 158 30.53 -23.93 -9.75
C PRO A 158 30.24 -22.71 -8.85
N GLU A 159 31.27 -22.07 -8.32
CA GLU A 159 31.15 -20.89 -7.47
C GLU A 159 31.13 -19.56 -8.23
N ARG A 160 31.46 -19.56 -9.53
CA ARG A 160 31.60 -18.34 -10.33
C ARG A 160 30.27 -17.68 -10.71
N TYR A 161 29.23 -18.48 -10.90
CA TYR A 161 27.93 -18.02 -11.38
C TYR A 161 26.88 -18.15 -10.27
N ARG A 162 26.85 -17.12 -9.41
CA ARG A 162 25.97 -17.06 -8.23
C ARG A 162 25.57 -15.64 -7.88
N PHE A 163 24.75 -15.53 -6.84
CA PHE A 163 24.55 -14.29 -6.09
C PHE A 163 25.67 -14.16 -5.06
N TYR A 164 26.45 -13.09 -5.11
CA TYR A 164 27.59 -12.93 -4.18
C TYR A 164 27.16 -12.42 -2.82
N GLU A 165 26.23 -11.48 -2.77
CA GLU A 165 25.77 -10.84 -1.55
C GLU A 165 24.25 -10.75 -1.51
N LEU A 166 23.67 -11.00 -0.34
CA LEU A 166 22.24 -10.85 -0.07
C LEU A 166 22.03 -9.68 0.89
N GLU A 167 21.33 -8.66 0.42
CA GLU A 167 21.07 -7.46 1.21
C GLU A 167 19.56 -7.32 1.46
N PRO A 168 19.00 -8.04 2.46
CA PRO A 168 17.61 -7.85 2.85
C PRO A 168 17.42 -6.46 3.48
N PHE A 169 16.21 -5.93 3.37
CA PHE A 169 15.89 -4.67 4.05
C PHE A 169 15.92 -4.80 5.58
N PRO A 170 16.12 -3.69 6.32
CA PRO A 170 16.22 -3.71 7.77
C PRO A 170 15.00 -4.35 8.48
N GLN A 171 15.21 -4.75 9.74
CA GLN A 171 14.16 -5.33 10.61
C GLN A 171 12.97 -4.41 10.86
N SER A 172 13.13 -3.10 10.64
CA SER A 172 12.03 -2.13 10.75
C SER A 172 10.96 -2.31 9.66
N VAL A 173 11.27 -2.99 8.56
CA VAL A 173 10.30 -3.33 7.50
C VAL A 173 9.55 -4.61 7.90
N PRO A 174 8.20 -4.67 7.78
CA PRO A 174 7.40 -5.81 8.21
C PRO A 174 7.77 -7.14 7.53
N GLN A 175 7.76 -8.24 8.28
CA GLN A 175 8.05 -9.60 7.79
C GLN A 175 9.51 -9.90 7.46
N PHE A 176 10.44 -9.28 8.19
CA PHE A 176 11.88 -9.39 7.97
C PHE A 176 12.37 -10.84 7.77
N GLU A 177 12.04 -11.74 8.70
CA GLU A 177 12.49 -13.14 8.63
C GLU A 177 11.98 -13.85 7.37
N ARG A 178 10.72 -13.62 6.98
CA ARG A 178 10.14 -14.23 5.77
C ARG A 178 10.78 -13.69 4.50
N ARG A 179 11.05 -12.39 4.42
CA ARG A 179 11.71 -11.76 3.26
C ARG A 179 13.16 -12.22 3.13
N LYS A 180 13.90 -12.23 4.24
CA LYS A 180 15.28 -12.75 4.29
C LYS A 180 15.33 -14.21 3.88
N ALA A 181 14.44 -15.05 4.41
CA ALA A 181 14.34 -16.45 4.03
C ALA A 181 14.02 -16.61 2.53
N MET A 182 13.17 -15.75 1.96
CA MET A 182 12.86 -15.76 0.54
C MET A 182 14.08 -15.41 -0.33
N LEU A 183 14.86 -14.38 0.02
CA LEU A 183 16.11 -14.07 -0.69
C LEU A 183 17.12 -15.23 -0.61
N GLN A 184 17.28 -15.80 0.58
CA GLN A 184 18.15 -16.96 0.78
C GLN A 184 17.68 -18.15 -0.06
N ARG A 185 16.37 -18.39 -0.12
CA ARG A 185 15.75 -19.45 -0.92
C ARG A 185 16.03 -19.24 -2.40
N LEU A 186 15.81 -18.03 -2.93
CA LEU A 186 16.08 -17.72 -4.35
C LEU A 186 17.56 -17.89 -4.70
N ALA A 187 18.46 -17.50 -3.79
CA ALA A 187 19.89 -17.62 -4.03
C ALA A 187 20.42 -19.06 -3.98
N GLN A 188 19.75 -19.92 -3.19
CA GLN A 188 20.12 -21.32 -3.02
C GLN A 188 19.37 -22.27 -3.96
N ASP A 189 18.35 -21.79 -4.69
CA ASP A 189 17.53 -22.59 -5.60
C ASP A 189 18.43 -23.31 -6.64
N PRO A 190 18.48 -24.65 -6.61
CA PRO A 190 19.30 -25.43 -7.54
C PRO A 190 18.99 -25.15 -9.01
N ALA A 191 17.71 -24.93 -9.35
CA ALA A 191 17.28 -24.67 -10.71
C ALA A 191 17.75 -23.28 -11.18
N VAL A 192 17.64 -22.26 -10.31
CA VAL A 192 18.15 -20.90 -10.61
C VAL A 192 19.68 -20.94 -10.76
N ARG A 193 20.38 -21.63 -9.86
CA ARG A 193 21.84 -21.79 -9.94
C ARG A 193 22.28 -22.54 -11.18
N ASP A 194 21.50 -23.50 -11.65
CA ASP A 194 21.77 -24.22 -12.89
C ASP A 194 21.64 -23.30 -14.11
N VAL A 195 20.57 -22.51 -14.17
CA VAL A 195 20.38 -21.49 -15.21
C VAL A 195 21.51 -20.45 -15.19
N MET A 196 21.89 -19.96 -14.01
CA MET A 196 22.99 -19.00 -13.88
C MET A 196 24.31 -19.59 -14.41
N ARG A 197 24.60 -20.86 -14.14
CA ARG A 197 25.79 -21.55 -14.66
C ARG A 197 25.74 -21.70 -16.18
N ARG A 198 24.63 -22.20 -16.74
CA ARG A 198 24.47 -22.40 -18.19
C ARG A 198 24.64 -21.10 -18.98
N HIS A 199 24.06 -20.02 -18.47
CA HIS A 199 24.07 -18.72 -19.15
C HIS A 199 25.22 -17.80 -18.73
N LYS A 200 26.10 -18.29 -17.83
CA LYS A 200 27.23 -17.55 -17.27
C LYS A 200 26.83 -16.24 -16.59
N PHE A 201 25.68 -16.25 -15.90
CA PHE A 201 25.18 -15.10 -15.15
C PHE A 201 25.81 -15.03 -13.77
N ALA A 202 26.28 -13.84 -13.41
CA ALA A 202 26.77 -13.51 -12.09
C ALA A 202 26.04 -12.27 -11.59
N VAL A 203 25.62 -12.28 -10.33
CA VAL A 203 24.92 -11.14 -9.72
C VAL A 203 25.66 -10.72 -8.47
N GLY A 204 26.10 -9.46 -8.42
CA GLY A 204 26.80 -8.88 -7.27
C GLY A 204 25.92 -8.92 -6.03
N VAL A 205 24.86 -8.11 -6.03
CA VAL A 205 23.94 -7.98 -4.89
C VAL A 205 22.52 -8.38 -5.30
N LEU A 206 21.92 -9.29 -4.53
CA LEU A 206 20.47 -9.55 -4.58
C LEU A 206 19.80 -8.88 -3.37
N THR A 207 18.91 -7.94 -3.64
CA THR A 207 18.23 -7.12 -2.63
C THR A 207 16.73 -7.00 -2.90
N GLU A 208 16.04 -6.19 -2.11
CA GLU A 208 14.59 -6.03 -2.13
C GLU A 208 14.17 -4.69 -2.76
N LEU A 209 12.94 -4.63 -3.27
CA LEU A 209 12.26 -3.41 -3.67
C LEU A 209 11.10 -3.12 -2.72
N HIS A 210 11.04 -1.88 -2.22
CA HIS A 210 9.90 -1.45 -1.43
C HIS A 210 8.74 -1.08 -2.39
N PRO A 211 7.54 -1.68 -2.24
CA PRO A 211 6.39 -1.37 -3.09
C PRO A 211 5.85 0.07 -2.95
N ILE A 212 6.52 0.93 -2.17
CA ILE A 212 6.13 2.32 -1.94
C ILE A 212 6.99 3.27 -2.76
N LEU A 213 8.29 3.01 -2.79
CA LEU A 213 9.24 3.82 -3.55
C LEU A 213 9.13 3.53 -5.03
N GLN A 214 8.78 2.28 -5.35
CA GLN A 214 8.65 1.79 -6.71
C GLN A 214 7.34 1.00 -6.79
N PRO A 215 6.17 1.67 -6.78
CA PRO A 215 4.87 1.01 -6.71
C PRO A 215 4.50 0.22 -7.97
N THR A 216 5.14 0.52 -9.09
CA THR A 216 4.94 -0.15 -10.38
C THR A 216 5.94 -1.29 -10.64
N LEU A 217 7.13 -1.26 -10.06
CA LEU A 217 8.19 -2.24 -10.37
C LEU A 217 8.18 -3.50 -9.48
N LEU A 218 8.13 -4.67 -10.12
CA LEU A 218 8.24 -5.96 -9.43
C LEU A 218 9.70 -6.45 -9.30
N GLY A 219 10.57 -6.01 -10.21
CA GLY A 219 12.00 -6.29 -10.22
C GLY A 219 12.76 -5.14 -10.88
N LEU A 220 14.06 -5.07 -10.61
CA LEU A 220 14.97 -4.14 -11.26
C LEU A 220 16.39 -4.71 -11.31
N ASN A 221 16.91 -4.88 -12.51
CA ASN A 221 18.33 -5.13 -12.76
C ASN A 221 19.09 -3.81 -13.01
N THR A 222 20.10 -3.55 -12.19
CA THR A 222 21.02 -2.41 -12.35
C THR A 222 22.34 -2.91 -12.91
N ASN A 223 22.79 -2.28 -14.00
CA ASN A 223 24.08 -2.52 -14.65
C ASN A 223 24.35 -4.00 -14.98
N ALA A 224 23.38 -4.67 -15.60
CA ALA A 224 23.52 -6.03 -16.13
C ALA A 224 24.07 -7.04 -15.10
N GLY A 225 23.51 -7.00 -13.88
CA GLY A 225 23.85 -7.94 -12.81
C GLY A 225 24.71 -7.36 -11.69
N GLU A 226 25.07 -6.08 -11.69
CA GLU A 226 25.71 -5.46 -10.51
C GLU A 226 24.78 -5.58 -9.29
N LYS A 227 23.50 -5.26 -9.48
CA LYS A 227 22.48 -5.36 -8.44
C LYS A 227 21.13 -5.75 -9.02
N VAL A 228 20.52 -6.79 -8.47
CA VAL A 228 19.14 -7.19 -8.78
C VAL A 228 18.28 -6.93 -7.55
N SER A 229 17.21 -6.16 -7.71
CA SER A 229 16.28 -5.83 -6.64
C SER A 229 14.91 -6.43 -6.94
N LEU A 230 14.33 -7.17 -6.00
CA LEU A 230 13.04 -7.86 -6.18
C LEU A 230 11.98 -7.38 -5.19
N ARG A 231 10.75 -7.18 -5.66
CA ARG A 231 9.63 -6.88 -4.77
C ARG A 231 9.18 -8.16 -4.08
N LEU A 232 9.45 -8.26 -2.79
CA LEU A 232 9.01 -9.41 -1.99
C LEU A 232 7.66 -9.17 -1.30
N LEU A 233 7.35 -7.94 -0.92
CA LEU A 233 6.12 -7.60 -0.21
C LEU A 233 4.90 -7.50 -1.14
N THR A 234 3.72 -7.80 -0.59
CA THR A 234 2.42 -7.49 -1.21
C THR A 234 2.18 -5.97 -1.23
N ASN A 235 1.25 -5.52 -2.08
CA ASN A 235 0.91 -4.10 -2.19
C ASN A 235 0.24 -3.55 -0.91
N ALA A 236 -0.40 -4.42 -0.14
CA ALA A 236 -1.02 -4.08 1.15
C ALA A 236 -0.04 -4.15 2.34
N LEU A 237 1.22 -4.59 2.11
CA LEU A 237 2.27 -4.73 3.13
C LEU A 237 1.92 -5.72 4.26
N ASP A 238 0.93 -6.57 4.01
CA ASP A 238 0.37 -7.57 4.93
C ASP A 238 0.92 -8.98 4.67
N GLY A 239 1.68 -9.18 3.59
CA GLY A 239 2.22 -10.47 3.20
C GLY A 239 3.53 -10.37 2.41
N VAL A 240 4.16 -11.53 2.22
CA VAL A 240 5.19 -11.77 1.20
C VAL A 240 4.52 -12.44 -0.01
N ARG A 241 4.97 -12.12 -1.21
CA ARG A 241 4.53 -12.74 -2.46
C ARG A 241 4.86 -14.23 -2.50
N SER A 242 4.21 -14.95 -3.41
CA SER A 242 4.50 -16.37 -3.62
C SER A 242 5.93 -16.55 -4.14
N TYR A 243 6.55 -17.67 -3.79
CA TYR A 243 7.90 -17.98 -4.26
C TYR A 243 7.95 -18.12 -5.80
N ALA A 244 6.95 -18.75 -6.40
CA ALA A 244 6.86 -18.97 -7.83
C ALA A 244 6.84 -17.64 -8.61
N ASP A 245 6.05 -16.67 -8.15
CA ASP A 245 5.97 -15.36 -8.78
C ASP A 245 7.30 -14.61 -8.69
N VAL A 246 7.91 -14.60 -7.50
CA VAL A 246 9.19 -13.89 -7.28
C VAL A 246 10.30 -14.55 -8.09
N ARG A 247 10.33 -15.88 -8.19
CA ARG A 247 11.30 -16.60 -9.03
C ARG A 247 11.12 -16.26 -10.51
N ARG A 248 9.88 -16.18 -11.01
CA ARG A 248 9.62 -15.76 -12.40
C ARG A 248 10.15 -14.36 -12.67
N VAL A 249 9.93 -13.42 -11.74
CA VAL A 249 10.49 -12.07 -11.84
C VAL A 249 12.02 -12.10 -11.79
N LEU A 250 12.63 -12.90 -10.92
CA LEU A 250 14.08 -13.07 -10.88
C LEU A 250 14.65 -13.55 -12.23
N LEU A 251 14.02 -14.52 -12.89
CA LEU A 251 14.46 -14.99 -14.21
C LEU A 251 14.38 -13.88 -15.28
N HIS A 252 13.33 -13.06 -15.23
CA HIS A 252 13.20 -11.87 -16.07
C HIS A 252 14.37 -10.91 -15.82
N GLU A 253 14.68 -10.60 -14.57
CA GLU A 253 15.80 -9.74 -14.24
C GLU A 253 17.15 -10.36 -14.64
N LEU A 254 17.32 -11.67 -14.57
CA LEU A 254 18.54 -12.33 -15.05
C LEU A 254 18.71 -12.21 -16.56
N ALA A 255 17.62 -12.24 -17.35
CA ALA A 255 17.70 -11.98 -18.79
C ALA A 255 18.24 -10.56 -19.09
N HIS A 256 17.98 -9.60 -18.20
CA HIS A 256 18.55 -8.25 -18.27
C HIS A 256 20.08 -8.17 -18.06
N ASN A 257 20.74 -9.26 -17.63
CA ASN A 257 22.21 -9.34 -17.67
C ASN A 257 22.76 -9.35 -19.10
N ARG A 258 21.96 -9.76 -20.09
CA ARG A 258 22.37 -9.84 -21.49
C ARG A 258 21.66 -8.83 -22.37
N PHE A 259 20.36 -8.65 -22.19
CA PHE A 259 19.54 -7.80 -23.04
C PHE A 259 18.84 -6.71 -22.21
N GLY A 260 19.18 -5.45 -22.47
CA GLY A 260 18.56 -4.30 -21.80
C GLY A 260 17.09 -4.09 -22.19
N PRO A 261 16.77 -3.84 -23.47
CA PRO A 261 15.40 -3.60 -23.91
C PRO A 261 14.58 -4.90 -23.98
N HIS A 262 13.26 -4.79 -23.84
CA HIS A 262 12.31 -5.91 -24.01
C HIS A 262 12.02 -6.20 -25.48
N ASP A 263 13.08 -6.48 -26.25
CA ASP A 263 12.98 -6.92 -27.64
C ASP A 263 12.68 -8.42 -27.76
N ASP A 264 12.54 -8.92 -28.98
CA ASP A 264 12.25 -10.34 -29.22
C ASP A 264 13.35 -11.25 -28.69
N SER A 265 14.61 -10.81 -28.73
CA SER A 265 15.77 -11.52 -28.17
C SER A 265 15.65 -11.68 -26.65
N PHE A 266 15.25 -10.62 -25.96
CA PHE A 266 14.97 -10.66 -24.53
C PHE A 266 13.83 -11.64 -24.22
N LYS A 267 12.74 -11.59 -24.97
CA LYS A 267 11.58 -12.46 -24.76
C LYS A 267 11.94 -13.93 -24.98
N GLU A 268 12.70 -14.22 -26.02
CA GLU A 268 13.20 -15.56 -26.33
C GLU A 268 14.08 -16.08 -25.20
N LEU A 269 15.06 -15.28 -24.74
CA LEU A 269 15.91 -15.64 -23.61
C LEU A 269 15.07 -15.87 -22.35
N ASN A 270 14.19 -14.95 -21.98
CA ASN A 270 13.35 -15.10 -20.79
C ASN A 270 12.47 -16.37 -20.85
N SER A 271 11.86 -16.66 -22.01
CA SER A 271 11.10 -17.90 -22.23
C SER A 271 12.00 -19.13 -22.08
N GLN A 272 13.21 -19.08 -22.64
CA GLN A 272 14.21 -20.13 -22.52
C GLN A 272 14.60 -20.37 -21.05
N LEU A 273 14.91 -19.34 -20.27
CA LEU A 273 15.27 -19.48 -18.85
C LEU A 273 14.13 -20.15 -18.06
N ASN A 274 12.88 -19.77 -18.30
CA ASN A 274 11.72 -20.38 -17.65
C ASN A 274 11.55 -21.86 -18.03
N LYS A 275 11.74 -22.22 -19.32
CA LYS A 275 11.72 -23.62 -19.77
C LYS A 275 12.84 -24.44 -19.15
N GLU A 276 14.03 -23.86 -19.01
CA GLU A 276 15.18 -24.53 -18.41
C GLU A 276 14.98 -24.81 -16.92
N VAL A 277 14.40 -23.87 -16.17
CA VAL A 277 13.98 -24.12 -14.78
C VAL A 277 12.93 -25.21 -14.72
N ALA A 278 11.85 -25.12 -15.51
CA ALA A 278 10.79 -26.12 -15.50
C ALA A 278 11.30 -27.53 -15.87
N ALA A 279 12.23 -27.63 -16.82
CA ALA A 279 12.88 -28.90 -17.17
C ALA A 279 13.81 -29.41 -16.07
N PHE A 280 14.47 -28.52 -15.31
CA PHE A 280 15.27 -28.92 -14.14
C PHE A 280 14.38 -29.47 -13.03
N GLU A 281 13.21 -28.86 -12.81
CA GLU A 281 12.24 -29.31 -11.79
C GLU A 281 11.60 -30.66 -12.10
N GLN A 282 11.60 -31.09 -13.37
CA GLN A 282 11.06 -32.39 -13.79
C GLN A 282 12.05 -33.56 -13.60
N ARG A 283 13.28 -33.30 -13.15
CA ARG A 283 14.26 -34.37 -12.93
C ARG A 283 13.90 -35.19 -11.69
N ASP A 284 14.12 -36.50 -11.76
CA ASP A 284 13.78 -37.44 -10.69
C ASP A 284 14.57 -37.19 -9.39
N ASP A 285 15.72 -36.51 -9.48
CA ASP A 285 16.59 -36.12 -8.37
C ASP A 285 16.29 -34.73 -7.82
N PHE A 286 15.36 -33.99 -8.42
CA PHE A 286 14.94 -32.69 -7.93
C PHE A 286 13.92 -32.87 -6.80
N GLU A 287 14.35 -32.63 -5.57
CA GLU A 287 13.44 -32.46 -4.45
C GLU A 287 12.92 -31.02 -4.45
N PRO A 288 11.61 -30.78 -4.70
CA PRO A 288 11.04 -29.46 -4.54
C PRO A 288 11.30 -29.01 -3.12
N TRP A 289 12.01 -27.89 -2.96
CA TRP A 289 12.35 -27.30 -1.66
C TRP A 289 11.12 -27.06 -0.75
N ASP A 290 9.92 -27.08 -1.34
CA ASP A 290 8.64 -27.01 -0.66
C ASP A 290 7.76 -28.13 -1.23
N PRO A 291 7.72 -29.32 -0.60
CA PRO A 291 6.79 -30.36 -1.00
C PRO A 291 5.40 -29.83 -0.68
N VAL A 292 4.75 -29.26 -1.71
CA VAL A 292 3.40 -28.67 -1.70
C VAL A 292 2.61 -29.20 -0.52
N ALA A 293 2.40 -28.37 0.51
CA ALA A 293 1.41 -28.48 1.58
C ALA A 293 0.53 -29.75 1.47
N ALA A 294 1.14 -30.92 1.68
CA ALA A 294 0.50 -32.18 1.38
C ALA A 294 -0.32 -32.52 2.62
N ALA A 295 -1.60 -32.17 2.54
CA ALA A 295 -2.69 -32.78 3.27
C ALA A 295 -2.58 -32.73 4.81
N LYS A 296 -2.92 -31.57 5.40
CA LYS A 296 -3.76 -31.56 6.61
C LYS A 296 -4.81 -30.44 6.55
N GLY A 297 -5.98 -30.82 6.04
CA GLY A 297 -7.33 -30.33 6.34
C GLY A 297 -7.56 -28.85 6.62
N GLY A 298 -8.34 -28.20 5.76
CA GLY A 298 -8.95 -26.90 6.07
C GLY A 298 -9.33 -26.12 4.83
N ASP A 299 -10.61 -26.19 4.49
CA ASP A 299 -11.32 -25.43 3.46
C ASP A 299 -11.20 -23.90 3.65
N ALA A 300 -11.45 -23.15 2.57
CA ALA A 300 -11.54 -21.69 2.45
C ALA A 300 -10.23 -20.89 2.27
N ASN A 301 -9.52 -21.08 1.14
CA ASN A 301 -8.97 -19.95 0.35
C ASN A 301 -8.44 -20.37 -1.05
N ARG A 302 -9.14 -21.25 -1.77
CA ARG A 302 -8.65 -21.83 -3.04
C ARG A 302 -9.00 -21.02 -4.29
N GLU A 303 -9.62 -19.84 -4.17
CA GLU A 303 -10.08 -19.05 -5.33
C GLU A 303 -9.10 -17.98 -5.83
N GLU A 304 -7.98 -17.69 -5.16
CA GLU A 304 -6.92 -16.83 -5.73
C GLU A 304 -5.80 -17.64 -6.43
N ALA A 305 -6.10 -18.85 -6.90
CA ALA A 305 -5.30 -19.54 -7.89
C ALA A 305 -5.55 -18.92 -9.28
N HIS A 306 -5.20 -17.65 -9.45
CA HIS A 306 -5.15 -17.04 -10.77
C HIS A 306 -3.87 -17.50 -11.47
N SER A 307 -4.05 -18.58 -12.24
CA SER A 307 -3.32 -18.80 -13.48
C SER A 307 -3.20 -17.48 -14.24
N LEU A 308 -2.07 -16.79 -14.08
CA LEU A 308 -1.69 -15.73 -15.00
C LEU A 308 -1.40 -16.42 -16.33
N ASN A 309 -2.44 -16.50 -17.17
CA ASN A 309 -2.29 -16.87 -18.56
C ASN A 309 -1.14 -16.03 -19.14
N GLU A 310 -0.28 -16.65 -19.94
CA GLU A 310 0.91 -16.02 -20.51
C GLU A 310 0.58 -14.69 -21.22
N VAL A 311 -0.64 -14.58 -21.76
CA VAL A 311 -1.25 -13.38 -22.38
C VAL A 311 -1.64 -12.28 -21.38
N GLU A 312 -2.08 -12.63 -20.17
CA GLU A 312 -2.40 -11.66 -19.10
C GLU A 312 -1.13 -11.14 -18.43
N ALA A 313 -0.13 -12.01 -18.26
CA ALA A 313 1.21 -11.58 -17.88
C ALA A 313 1.76 -10.56 -18.91
N GLU A 314 1.66 -10.83 -20.21
CA GLU A 314 2.06 -9.87 -21.26
C GLU A 314 1.28 -8.55 -21.20
N ARG A 315 -0.03 -8.55 -20.89
CA ARG A 315 -0.82 -7.32 -20.72
C ARG A 315 -0.40 -6.51 -19.49
N VAL A 316 -0.06 -7.17 -18.38
CA VAL A 316 0.50 -6.50 -17.20
C VAL A 316 1.88 -5.93 -17.54
N TRP A 317 2.69 -6.62 -18.33
CA TRP A 317 4.01 -6.18 -18.83
C TRP A 317 3.94 -5.04 -19.87
N ASP A 318 2.96 -4.99 -20.76
CA ASP A 318 2.78 -3.87 -21.69
C ASP A 318 2.21 -2.62 -20.99
N GLN A 319 1.43 -2.78 -19.91
CA GLN A 319 1.07 -1.68 -19.00
C GLN A 319 2.27 -1.17 -18.18
N LEU A 320 3.32 -2.00 -17.99
CA LEU A 320 4.56 -1.64 -17.29
C LEU A 320 5.52 -0.76 -18.13
N LYS A 321 5.28 -0.61 -19.45
CA LYS A 321 6.09 0.28 -20.32
C LYS A 321 5.80 1.77 -20.10
N PHE A 322 4.63 2.13 -19.56
CA PHE A 322 4.20 3.53 -19.46
C PHE A 322 4.96 4.35 -18.39
N GLY A 323 5.74 3.71 -17.50
CA GLY A 323 6.41 4.39 -16.39
C GLY A 323 7.93 4.60 -16.52
N LEU A 324 8.60 3.96 -17.49
CA LEU A 324 10.03 4.16 -17.72
C LEU A 324 10.28 5.51 -18.44
N GLU A 325 9.34 5.90 -19.30
CA GLU A 325 9.30 7.24 -19.91
C GLU A 325 9.08 8.32 -18.84
N ASP A 326 8.15 8.11 -17.91
CA ASP A 326 7.93 9.04 -16.77
C ASP A 326 9.16 9.17 -15.85
N TYR A 327 9.93 8.10 -15.61
CA TYR A 327 11.15 8.17 -14.80
C TYR A 327 12.29 8.91 -15.52
N VAL A 328 12.40 8.73 -16.84
CA VAL A 328 13.37 9.46 -17.67
C VAL A 328 12.96 10.94 -17.80
N ASP A 329 11.67 11.22 -17.91
CA ASP A 329 11.10 12.56 -18.00
C ASP A 329 11.17 13.32 -16.67
N GLU A 330 10.85 12.70 -15.53
CA GLU A 330 11.05 13.31 -14.21
C GLU A 330 12.53 13.59 -13.92
N ARG A 331 13.44 12.73 -14.41
CA ARG A 331 14.89 12.94 -14.28
C ARG A 331 15.37 14.07 -15.19
N ARG A 332 14.79 14.21 -16.38
CA ARG A 332 14.99 15.36 -17.30
C ARG A 332 14.46 16.65 -16.68
N GLU A 333 13.29 16.62 -16.06
CA GLU A 333 12.64 17.79 -15.46
C GLU A 333 13.43 18.28 -14.24
N ARG A 334 13.90 17.36 -13.39
CA ARG A 334 14.81 17.69 -12.26
C ARG A 334 16.14 18.25 -12.74
N ALA A 335 16.71 17.72 -13.82
CA ALA A 335 17.92 18.26 -14.40
C ALA A 335 17.71 19.66 -15.00
N GLY A 336 16.55 19.91 -15.63
CA GLY A 336 16.15 21.21 -16.17
C GLY A 336 16.00 22.27 -15.07
N ARG A 337 15.24 21.97 -14.01
CA ARG A 337 15.07 22.90 -12.87
C ARG A 337 16.40 23.24 -12.19
N ALA A 338 17.28 22.25 -12.04
CA ALA A 338 18.61 22.46 -11.47
C ALA A 338 19.56 23.25 -12.39
N ALA A 339 19.31 23.27 -13.70
CA ALA A 339 20.06 24.08 -14.66
C ALA A 339 19.54 25.53 -14.68
N GLU A 340 18.22 25.73 -14.63
CA GLU A 340 17.60 27.06 -14.53
C GLU A 340 17.99 27.78 -13.24
N GLU A 341 18.02 27.09 -12.09
CA GLU A 341 18.48 27.70 -10.84
C GLU A 341 19.94 28.13 -10.89
N ARG A 342 20.79 27.38 -11.60
CA ARG A 342 22.20 27.75 -11.82
C ARG A 342 22.33 28.99 -12.71
N ALA A 343 21.62 29.00 -13.84
CA ALA A 343 21.58 30.15 -14.74
C ALA A 343 21.01 31.41 -14.05
N ARG A 344 20.03 31.26 -13.16
CA ARG A 344 19.47 32.38 -12.38
C ARG A 344 20.48 32.95 -11.39
N ARG A 345 21.21 32.09 -10.67
CA ARG A 345 22.27 32.50 -9.73
C ARG A 345 23.44 33.18 -10.45
N GLU A 346 23.82 32.71 -11.63
CA GLU A 346 24.86 33.35 -12.45
C GLU A 346 24.44 34.74 -12.95
N LYS A 347 23.18 34.92 -13.36
CA LYS A 347 22.65 36.24 -13.73
C LYS A 347 22.55 37.21 -12.55
N GLU A 348 22.19 36.72 -11.36
CA GLU A 348 22.16 37.51 -10.12
C GLU A 348 23.59 37.92 -9.67
N GLN A 349 24.61 37.12 -9.98
CA GLN A 349 26.01 37.43 -9.71
C GLN A 349 26.66 38.34 -10.76
N ALA A 350 26.25 38.27 -12.03
CA ALA A 350 26.73 39.14 -13.10
C ALA A 350 26.04 40.52 -13.13
N GLY A 351 24.96 40.70 -12.37
CA GLY A 351 24.22 41.96 -12.22
C GLY A 351 24.59 42.77 -10.97
N ARG A 352 25.63 42.36 -10.23
CA ARG A 352 26.32 43.15 -9.20
C ARG A 352 27.70 43.54 -9.72
#